data_AF-A0A4W6FL43-F1
#
_entry.id   AF-A0A4W6FL43-F1
#
_cell.length_a   1.000
_cell.length_b   1.000
_cell.length_c   1.000
_cell.angle_alpha   90.00
_cell.angle_beta   90.00
_cell.angle_gamma   90.00
#
_symmetry.space_group_name_H-M   'P 1'
#
loop_
_entity.id
_entity.type
_entity.pdbx_description
1 polymer ?
#
loop_
_entity_poly.entity_id
_entity_poly.type
_entity_poly.pdbx_seq_one_letter_code
_entity_poly.pdbx_strand_id
1 'polypeptide(L)'
;ELEAEEQEEEEEAKNIQKRLAANLSEEDYDLNFFQLTELKDELQPLMQMVKDGKIPPGKGAGYLKTKQQLYLNYCTNISFYLVLKAKRIPAHNHPVIERLLTYRNLINELGAVDARLAPQFRKLLAGEEKDKAPGRPAESKKTRVSSKKEKDSGETLPEVEEDSDSDLDEEAALRFYKDMEERVKLKRKSDDEEELDPDAKRGITYQMAKNKGLTPKRKKIDRNPRVKHREKFRRAKIRRKGQVRDVRREETRYSGEMSGIRAGVKKSIKLK
;
A
#
# COMPACT_ATOMS: atom_id res chain seq x y z
N GLU A 1 15.11 3.71 16.59
CA GLU A 1 14.67 4.93 15.88
C GLU A 1 14.36 4.60 14.44
N LEU A 2 15.30 4.01 13.68
CA LEU A 2 15.06 3.51 12.31
C LEU A 2 13.80 2.64 12.13
N GLU A 3 13.60 1.60 12.95
CA GLU A 3 12.38 0.75 12.87
C GLU A 3 11.07 1.49 13.21
N ALA A 4 11.14 2.60 13.95
CA ALA A 4 9.97 3.41 14.30
C ALA A 4 9.66 4.42 13.19
N GLU A 5 10.69 4.99 12.56
CA GLU A 5 10.56 5.83 11.37
C GLU A 5 10.01 5.03 10.18
N GLU A 6 10.51 3.82 9.93
CA GLU A 6 9.99 2.93 8.88
C GLU A 6 8.50 2.58 9.10
N GLN A 7 8.09 2.36 10.36
CA GLN A 7 6.69 2.08 10.69
C GLN A 7 5.79 3.32 10.53
N GLU A 8 6.30 4.51 10.83
CA GLU A 8 5.57 5.77 10.62
C GLU A 8 5.42 6.05 9.12
N GLU A 9 6.47 5.84 8.32
CA GLU A 9 6.43 5.96 6.85
C GLU A 9 5.45 4.97 6.20
N GLU A 10 5.42 3.72 6.67
CA GLU A 10 4.45 2.73 6.20
C GLU A 10 3.00 3.13 6.52
N GLU A 11 2.74 3.65 7.73
CA GLU A 11 1.41 4.11 8.13
C GLU A 11 0.98 5.38 7.37
N GLU A 12 1.92 6.28 7.09
CA GLU A 12 1.69 7.43 6.21
C GLU A 12 1.37 7.00 4.77
N ALA A 13 2.12 6.04 4.21
CA ALA A 13 1.85 5.46 2.91
C ALA A 13 0.45 4.82 2.84
N LYS A 14 0.06 4.04 3.87
CA LYS A 14 -1.30 3.47 3.98
C LYS A 14 -2.37 4.56 4.09
N ASN A 15 -2.10 5.66 4.79
CA ASN A 15 -3.04 6.77 4.92
C ASN A 15 -3.19 7.57 3.61
N ILE A 16 -2.10 7.74 2.86
CA ILE A 16 -2.13 8.34 1.52
C ILE A 16 -2.95 7.45 0.58
N GLN A 17 -2.72 6.14 0.59
CA GLN A 17 -3.53 5.19 -0.19
C GLN A 17 -5.02 5.23 0.19
N LYS A 18 -5.36 5.32 1.48
CA LYS A 18 -6.75 5.49 1.95
C LYS A 18 -7.38 6.80 1.50
N ARG A 19 -6.63 7.90 1.46
CA ARG A 19 -7.10 9.19 0.94
C ARG A 19 -7.33 9.14 -0.57
N LEU A 20 -6.42 8.51 -1.31
CA LEU A 20 -6.57 8.30 -2.76
C LEU A 20 -7.77 7.38 -3.08
N ALA A 21 -7.98 6.32 -2.30
CA ALA A 21 -9.17 5.47 -2.37
C ALA A 21 -10.48 6.24 -2.11
N ALA A 22 -10.46 7.18 -1.15
CA ALA A 22 -11.63 7.99 -0.83
C ALA A 22 -11.97 9.01 -1.93
N ASN A 23 -10.95 9.46 -2.67
CA ASN A 23 -11.07 10.44 -3.76
C ASN A 23 -11.16 9.80 -5.16
N LEU A 24 -11.27 8.46 -5.27
CA LEU A 24 -11.46 7.78 -6.56
C LEU A 24 -12.80 8.25 -7.18
N SER A 25 -12.70 9.17 -8.15
CA SER A 25 -13.86 9.75 -8.82
C SER A 25 -14.45 8.75 -9.83
N GLU A 26 -15.66 9.01 -10.32
CA GLU A 26 -16.30 8.17 -11.35
C GLU A 26 -15.46 8.10 -12.65
N GLU A 27 -14.60 9.10 -12.89
CA GLU A 27 -13.73 9.21 -14.06
C GLU A 27 -12.52 8.26 -14.01
N ASP A 28 -12.05 7.86 -12.81
CA ASP A 28 -11.03 6.82 -12.67
C ASP A 28 -11.55 5.44 -13.14
N TYR A 29 -12.88 5.28 -13.22
CA TYR A 29 -13.49 4.05 -13.74
C TYR A 29 -13.58 4.03 -15.27
N ASP A 30 -13.56 5.19 -15.93
CA ASP A 30 -13.63 5.33 -17.39
C ASP A 30 -12.32 4.97 -18.11
N LEU A 31 -11.18 5.07 -17.41
CA LEU A 31 -9.89 4.54 -17.89
C LEU A 31 -9.93 3.02 -18.21
N ASN A 32 -10.93 2.28 -17.72
CA ASN A 32 -10.97 0.81 -17.73
C ASN A 32 -11.65 0.20 -18.95
N PHE A 33 -12.44 0.95 -19.70
CA PHE A 33 -13.00 0.44 -20.95
C PHE A 33 -11.89 0.19 -21.98
N PHE A 34 -10.85 1.03 -21.95
CA PHE A 34 -9.68 0.91 -22.82
C PHE A 34 -8.86 -0.37 -22.50
N GLN A 35 -8.67 -0.69 -21.22
CA GLN A 35 -7.98 -1.92 -20.81
C GLN A 35 -8.80 -3.19 -21.16
N LEU A 36 -10.13 -3.11 -21.08
CA LEU A 36 -11.03 -4.18 -21.52
C LEU A 36 -10.99 -4.39 -23.04
N THR A 37 -10.83 -3.32 -23.83
CA THR A 37 -10.62 -3.44 -25.27
C THR A 37 -9.23 -4.00 -25.61
N GLU A 38 -8.16 -3.55 -24.95
CA GLU A 38 -6.81 -4.11 -25.11
C GLU A 38 -6.78 -5.61 -24.78
N LEU A 39 -7.48 -6.03 -23.72
CA LEU A 39 -7.63 -7.44 -23.36
C LEU A 39 -8.20 -8.28 -24.51
N LYS A 40 -9.27 -7.78 -25.12
CA LYS A 40 -10.04 -8.50 -26.14
C LYS A 40 -9.34 -8.49 -27.48
N ASP A 41 -8.73 -7.37 -27.83
CA ASP A 41 -8.16 -7.16 -29.16
C ASP A 41 -6.71 -7.63 -29.25
N GLU A 42 -5.92 -7.53 -28.16
CA GLU A 42 -4.51 -7.92 -28.16
C GLU A 42 -4.25 -9.23 -27.41
N LEU A 43 -4.70 -9.34 -26.15
CA LEU A 43 -4.35 -10.46 -25.28
C LEU A 43 -5.09 -11.76 -25.62
N GLN A 44 -6.36 -11.67 -26.02
CA GLN A 44 -7.16 -12.85 -26.35
C GLN A 44 -6.60 -13.61 -27.57
N PRO A 45 -6.26 -12.95 -28.71
CA PRO A 45 -5.62 -13.64 -29.84
C PRO A 45 -4.25 -14.22 -29.47
N LEU A 46 -3.41 -13.47 -28.76
CA LEU A 46 -2.08 -13.96 -28.34
C LEU A 46 -2.19 -15.18 -27.43
N MET A 47 -3.18 -15.21 -26.53
CA MET A 47 -3.42 -16.37 -25.67
C MET A 47 -3.93 -17.57 -26.47
N GLN A 48 -4.73 -17.34 -27.52
CA GLN A 48 -5.14 -18.39 -28.44
C GLN A 48 -3.93 -18.98 -29.16
N MET A 49 -3.00 -18.15 -29.65
CA MET A 49 -1.74 -18.60 -30.26
C MET A 49 -0.84 -19.41 -29.31
N VAL A 50 -0.85 -19.09 -28.00
CA VAL A 50 -0.17 -19.88 -26.97
C VAL A 50 -0.85 -21.24 -26.78
N LYS A 51 -2.18 -21.32 -26.83
CA LYS A 51 -2.92 -22.58 -26.74
C LYS A 51 -2.73 -23.45 -27.99
N ASP A 52 -2.68 -22.81 -29.16
CA ASP A 52 -2.47 -23.46 -30.45
C ASP A 52 -1.00 -23.89 -30.67
N GLY A 53 -0.11 -23.55 -29.74
CA GLY A 53 1.30 -23.97 -29.75
C GLY A 53 2.19 -23.19 -30.71
N LYS A 54 1.70 -22.12 -31.34
CA LYS A 54 2.51 -21.24 -32.22
C LYS A 54 3.58 -20.49 -31.44
N ILE A 55 3.30 -20.15 -30.18
CA ILE A 55 4.27 -19.55 -29.25
C ILE A 55 4.78 -20.65 -28.31
N PRO A 56 6.08 -20.93 -28.28
CA PRO A 56 6.61 -21.99 -27.42
C PRO A 56 6.41 -21.67 -25.93
N PRO A 57 6.21 -22.69 -25.08
CA PRO A 57 6.11 -22.49 -23.64
C PRO A 57 7.45 -21.95 -23.12
N GLY A 58 7.44 -20.70 -22.67
CA GLY A 58 8.60 -20.00 -22.15
C GLY A 58 8.19 -18.80 -21.32
N LYS A 59 9.17 -17.95 -20.99
CA LYS A 59 8.95 -16.74 -20.16
C LYS A 59 7.87 -15.82 -20.74
N GLY A 60 7.80 -15.68 -22.07
CA GLY A 60 6.77 -14.88 -22.74
C GLY A 60 5.36 -15.46 -22.64
N ALA A 61 5.20 -16.77 -22.83
CA ALA A 61 3.90 -17.45 -22.66
C ALA A 61 3.43 -17.42 -21.19
N GLY A 62 4.37 -17.53 -20.23
CA GLY A 62 4.09 -17.34 -18.81
C GLY A 62 3.59 -15.92 -18.51
N TYR A 63 4.27 -14.90 -19.04
CA TYR A 63 3.89 -13.51 -18.89
C TYR A 63 2.48 -13.22 -19.44
N LEU A 64 2.15 -13.73 -20.63
CA LEU A 64 0.82 -13.57 -21.22
C LEU A 64 -0.27 -14.21 -20.35
N LYS A 65 -0.01 -15.40 -19.80
CA LYS A 65 -0.94 -16.06 -18.86
C LYS A 65 -1.16 -15.25 -17.59
N THR A 66 -0.09 -14.77 -16.96
CA THR A 66 -0.18 -13.98 -15.74
C THR A 66 -0.83 -12.62 -15.99
N LYS A 67 -0.52 -11.97 -17.12
CA LYS A 67 -1.12 -10.70 -17.54
C LYS A 67 -2.62 -10.86 -17.78
N GLN A 68 -3.03 -11.92 -18.49
CA GLN A 68 -4.45 -12.24 -18.66
C GLN A 68 -5.15 -12.50 -17.33
N GLN A 69 -4.54 -13.28 -16.43
CA GLN A 69 -5.10 -13.54 -15.10
C GLN A 69 -5.24 -12.26 -14.27
N LEU A 70 -4.23 -11.38 -14.29
CA LEU A 70 -4.24 -10.10 -13.58
C LEU A 70 -5.43 -9.24 -14.02
N TYR A 71 -5.59 -9.04 -15.33
CA TYR A 71 -6.71 -8.25 -15.83
C TYR A 71 -8.06 -8.93 -15.61
N LEU A 72 -8.19 -10.25 -15.73
CA LEU A 72 -9.44 -10.94 -15.44
C LEU A 72 -9.84 -10.75 -13.96
N ASN A 73 -8.87 -10.83 -13.04
CA ASN A 73 -9.07 -10.53 -11.64
C ASN A 73 -9.45 -9.06 -11.42
N TYR A 74 -8.85 -8.12 -12.16
CA TYR A 74 -9.23 -6.72 -12.12
C TYR A 74 -10.69 -6.52 -12.57
N CYS A 75 -11.07 -7.07 -13.72
CA CYS A 75 -12.42 -6.98 -14.28
C CYS A 75 -13.48 -7.59 -13.36
N THR A 76 -13.20 -8.71 -12.70
CA THR A 76 -14.13 -9.34 -11.74
C THR A 76 -14.32 -8.49 -10.47
N ASN A 77 -13.26 -7.84 -9.98
CA ASN A 77 -13.38 -6.94 -8.83
C ASN A 77 -14.08 -5.62 -9.21
N ILE A 78 -13.86 -5.11 -10.43
CA ILE A 78 -14.61 -3.94 -10.93
C ILE A 78 -16.08 -4.29 -11.08
N SER A 79 -16.42 -5.41 -11.70
CA SER A 79 -17.82 -5.79 -11.90
C SER A 79 -18.56 -5.91 -10.57
N PHE A 80 -17.90 -6.48 -9.55
CA PHE A 80 -18.43 -6.52 -8.20
C PHE A 80 -18.60 -5.12 -7.58
N TYR A 81 -17.62 -4.21 -7.76
CA TYR A 81 -17.74 -2.82 -7.31
C TYR A 81 -18.91 -2.09 -7.99
N LEU A 82 -19.10 -2.27 -9.29
CA LEU A 82 -20.22 -1.70 -10.04
C LEU A 82 -21.55 -2.24 -9.52
N VAL A 83 -21.63 -3.53 -9.16
CA VAL A 83 -22.82 -4.12 -8.52
C VAL A 83 -23.10 -3.46 -7.16
N LEU A 84 -22.07 -3.20 -6.35
CA LEU A 84 -22.25 -2.50 -5.06
C LEU A 84 -22.79 -1.08 -5.25
N LYS A 85 -22.27 -0.35 -6.26
CA LYS A 85 -22.75 0.99 -6.61
C LYS A 85 -24.19 0.98 -7.12
N ALA A 86 -24.54 0.01 -7.98
CA ALA A 86 -25.92 -0.15 -8.45
C ALA A 86 -26.89 -0.43 -7.30
N LYS A 87 -26.47 -1.22 -6.30
CA LYS A 87 -27.25 -1.48 -5.06
C LYS A 87 -27.24 -0.30 -4.07
N ARG A 88 -26.55 0.80 -4.37
CA ARG A 88 -26.38 1.97 -3.50
C ARG A 88 -25.77 1.63 -2.14
N ILE A 89 -24.93 0.61 -2.08
CA ILE A 89 -24.17 0.25 -0.88
C ILE A 89 -22.89 1.08 -0.89
N PRO A 90 -22.52 1.75 0.22
CA PRO A 90 -21.29 2.51 0.30
C PRO A 90 -20.08 1.57 0.18
N ALA A 91 -19.30 1.73 -0.89
CA ALA A 91 -18.17 0.84 -1.18
C ALA A 91 -16.88 1.22 -0.43
N HIS A 92 -16.81 2.40 0.20
CA HIS A 92 -15.59 2.97 0.81
C HIS A 92 -14.88 2.04 1.81
N ASN A 93 -15.64 1.23 2.55
CA ASN A 93 -15.10 0.31 3.56
C ASN A 93 -15.07 -1.15 3.09
N HIS A 94 -15.33 -1.41 1.80
CA HIS A 94 -15.33 -2.75 1.24
C HIS A 94 -13.91 -3.12 0.77
N PRO A 95 -13.42 -4.35 1.02
CA PRO A 95 -12.07 -4.80 0.60
C PRO A 95 -11.87 -4.79 -0.93
N VAL A 96 -12.94 -4.60 -1.71
CA VAL A 96 -12.83 -4.51 -3.17
C VAL A 96 -12.04 -3.28 -3.59
N ILE A 97 -12.13 -2.17 -2.84
CA ILE A 97 -11.39 -0.94 -3.18
C ILE A 97 -9.88 -1.18 -2.99
N GLU A 98 -9.50 -1.79 -1.87
CA GLU A 98 -8.11 -2.18 -1.61
C GLU A 98 -7.59 -3.13 -2.70
N ARG A 99 -8.37 -4.15 -3.06
CA ARG A 99 -8.05 -5.08 -4.16
C ARG A 99 -7.85 -4.35 -5.49
N LEU A 100 -8.74 -3.43 -5.84
CA LEU A 100 -8.64 -2.65 -7.08
C LEU A 100 -7.38 -1.78 -7.12
N LEU A 101 -7.01 -1.16 -6.00
CA LEU A 101 -5.74 -0.43 -5.89
C LEU A 101 -4.54 -1.35 -6.07
N THR A 102 -4.54 -2.54 -5.46
CA THR A 102 -3.43 -3.50 -5.63
C THR A 102 -3.25 -3.90 -7.09
N TYR A 103 -4.34 -4.17 -7.81
CA TYR A 103 -4.27 -4.50 -9.24
C TYR A 103 -3.84 -3.30 -10.09
N ARG A 104 -4.29 -2.08 -9.77
CA ARG A 104 -3.85 -0.86 -10.47
C ARG A 104 -2.34 -0.67 -10.36
N ASN A 105 -1.79 -0.86 -9.17
CA ASN A 105 -0.34 -0.72 -8.94
C ASN A 105 0.44 -1.78 -9.75
N LEU A 106 -0.01 -3.03 -9.72
CA LEU A 106 0.60 -4.10 -10.52
C LEU A 106 0.53 -3.80 -12.03
N ILE A 107 -0.60 -3.28 -12.53
CA ILE A 107 -0.74 -2.90 -13.95
C ILE A 107 0.26 -1.80 -14.32
N ASN A 108 0.44 -0.81 -13.45
CA ASN A 108 1.41 0.28 -13.68
C ASN A 108 2.85 -0.25 -13.71
N GLU A 109 3.22 -1.16 -12.80
CA GLU A 109 4.53 -1.82 -12.79
C GLU A 109 4.75 -2.65 -14.05
N LEU A 110 3.72 -3.34 -14.56
CA LEU A 110 3.77 -4.08 -15.82
C LEU A 110 3.91 -3.17 -17.05
N GLY A 111 3.47 -1.91 -16.98
CA GLY A 111 3.50 -0.98 -18.12
C GLY A 111 4.89 -0.79 -18.75
N ALA A 112 5.95 -0.76 -17.93
CA ALA A 112 7.32 -0.66 -18.44
C ALA A 112 7.77 -1.91 -19.21
N VAL A 113 7.32 -3.08 -18.77
CA VAL A 113 7.58 -4.36 -19.44
C VAL A 113 6.78 -4.45 -20.73
N ASP A 114 5.51 -4.03 -20.69
CA ASP A 114 4.61 -3.99 -21.84
C ASP A 114 5.13 -3.11 -22.96
N ALA A 115 5.67 -1.92 -22.64
CA ALA A 115 6.28 -1.05 -23.62
C ALA A 115 7.43 -1.73 -24.40
N ARG A 116 8.22 -2.57 -23.72
CA ARG A 116 9.34 -3.31 -24.35
C ARG A 116 8.85 -4.47 -25.22
N LEU A 117 7.77 -5.14 -24.82
CA LEU A 117 7.21 -6.31 -25.51
C LEU A 117 6.20 -5.95 -26.62
N ALA A 118 5.58 -4.77 -26.56
CA ALA A 118 4.62 -4.27 -27.54
C ALA A 118 5.04 -4.42 -29.01
N PRO A 119 6.28 -4.08 -29.44
CA PRO A 119 6.67 -4.25 -30.85
C PRO A 119 6.74 -5.73 -31.26
N GLN A 120 7.05 -6.64 -30.33
CA GLN A 120 7.10 -8.08 -30.61
C GLN A 120 5.69 -8.65 -30.74
N PHE A 121 4.78 -8.26 -29.83
CA PHE A 121 3.37 -8.65 -29.89
C PHE A 121 2.67 -8.12 -31.15
N ARG A 122 2.89 -6.85 -31.52
CA ARG A 122 2.35 -6.28 -32.77
C ARG A 122 2.84 -7.02 -34.01
N LYS A 123 4.10 -7.45 -34.06
CA LYS A 123 4.63 -8.27 -35.16
C LYS A 123 3.96 -9.65 -35.24
N LEU A 124 3.70 -10.28 -34.09
CA LEU A 124 3.02 -11.58 -34.02
C LEU A 124 1.56 -11.47 -34.45
N LEU A 125 0.85 -10.45 -33.99
CA LEU A 125 -0.53 -10.17 -34.39
C LEU A 125 -0.65 -9.82 -35.88
N ALA A 126 0.24 -8.97 -36.41
CA ALA A 126 0.27 -8.64 -37.84
C ALA A 126 0.66 -9.84 -38.74
N GLY A 127 1.41 -10.80 -38.20
CA GLY A 127 1.72 -12.06 -38.88
C GLY A 127 0.49 -12.94 -39.11
N GLU A 128 -0.47 -12.95 -38.18
CA GLU A 128 -1.71 -13.71 -38.33
C GLU A 128 -2.64 -13.18 -39.42
N GLU A 129 -2.57 -11.89 -39.77
CA GLU A 129 -3.38 -11.36 -40.87
C GLU A 129 -2.91 -11.86 -42.24
N LYS A 130 -1.63 -12.21 -42.39
CA LYS A 130 -1.09 -12.76 -43.65
C LYS A 130 -1.41 -14.24 -43.84
N ASP A 131 -1.62 -14.98 -42.77
CA ASP A 131 -1.89 -16.42 -42.81
C ASP A 131 -3.40 -16.78 -42.94
N LYS A 132 -4.28 -15.77 -43.01
CA LYS A 132 -5.74 -15.93 -43.19
C LYS A 132 -6.25 -15.70 -44.63
N ALA A 133 -5.40 -15.79 -45.65
CA ALA A 133 -5.83 -15.86 -47.05
C ALA A 133 -5.89 -17.33 -47.53
N PRO A 134 -6.98 -17.82 -48.15
CA PRO A 134 -7.11 -19.23 -48.48
C PRO A 134 -6.39 -19.59 -49.80
N GLY A 135 -5.46 -20.56 -49.71
CA GLY A 135 -5.28 -21.62 -50.71
C GLY A 135 -4.17 -21.46 -51.76
N ARG A 136 -3.05 -22.18 -51.58
CA ARG A 136 -2.69 -23.41 -52.36
C ARG A 136 -1.34 -24.01 -51.91
N PRO A 137 -1.14 -25.34 -52.04
CA PRO A 137 -0.05 -26.06 -51.39
C PRO A 137 1.19 -26.25 -52.28
N ALA A 138 2.31 -26.50 -51.60
CA ALA A 138 3.49 -27.31 -51.98
C ALA A 138 4.18 -27.04 -53.33
N GLU A 139 5.45 -26.63 -53.30
CA GLU A 139 6.57 -27.55 -53.56
C GLU A 139 7.93 -26.84 -53.51
N SER A 140 8.90 -27.62 -53.06
CA SER A 140 10.34 -27.41 -53.08
C SER A 140 10.92 -26.80 -54.37
N LYS A 141 11.94 -25.93 -54.23
CA LYS A 141 13.23 -26.08 -54.93
C LYS A 141 14.31 -25.14 -54.38
N LYS A 142 15.51 -25.71 -54.30
CA LYS A 142 16.79 -25.17 -53.81
C LYS A 142 17.45 -24.24 -54.82
N THR A 143 18.17 -23.23 -54.33
CA THR A 143 19.43 -22.64 -54.87
C THR A 143 20.03 -21.78 -53.74
N ARG A 144 20.99 -22.24 -52.93
CA ARG A 144 22.46 -22.33 -53.08
C ARG A 144 23.17 -20.99 -53.43
N VAL A 145 24.27 -20.73 -52.69
CA VAL A 145 25.38 -19.76 -52.90
C VAL A 145 25.13 -18.41 -52.20
N SER A 146 26.00 -17.78 -51.39
CA SER A 146 27.45 -17.88 -51.12
C SER A 146 27.83 -17.23 -49.77
N SER A 147 28.94 -17.71 -49.23
CA SER A 147 29.78 -17.24 -48.11
C SER A 147 30.59 -15.95 -48.35
N LYS A 148 30.78 -15.15 -47.28
CA LYS A 148 31.98 -14.33 -46.87
C LYS A 148 31.50 -13.45 -45.68
N LYS A 149 31.97 -13.48 -44.42
CA LYS A 149 33.27 -13.57 -43.71
C LYS A 149 34.24 -12.41 -43.99
N GLU A 150 34.39 -11.53 -42.97
CA GLU A 150 35.62 -10.95 -42.36
C GLU A 150 35.27 -9.67 -41.57
N LYS A 151 35.51 -9.57 -40.24
CA LYS A 151 36.73 -9.09 -39.51
C LYS A 151 36.90 -7.55 -39.61
N ASP A 152 37.35 -6.75 -38.63
CA ASP A 152 37.99 -6.86 -37.31
C ASP A 152 38.21 -5.41 -36.78
N SER A 153 38.78 -5.26 -35.57
CA SER A 153 39.32 -4.07 -34.84
C SER A 153 38.31 -3.32 -33.95
N GLY A 154 38.48 -3.16 -32.63
CA GLY A 154 39.63 -3.40 -31.73
C GLY A 154 40.30 -2.09 -31.36
N GLU A 155 40.10 -1.60 -30.13
CA GLU A 155 41.04 -0.70 -29.44
C GLU A 155 40.73 -0.62 -27.93
N THR A 156 41.78 -0.72 -27.13
CA THR A 156 41.82 -0.77 -25.66
C THR A 156 42.86 0.23 -25.14
N LEU A 157 42.45 1.05 -24.15
CA LEU A 157 43.22 1.60 -22.99
C LEU A 157 44.35 2.63 -23.28
N PRO A 158 44.65 3.62 -22.38
CA PRO A 158 45.02 3.48 -20.94
C PRO A 158 44.27 4.44 -19.97
N GLU A 159 43.98 4.07 -18.73
CA GLU A 159 44.85 4.07 -17.52
C GLU A 159 45.37 5.48 -17.14
N VAL A 160 44.78 6.06 -16.09
CA VAL A 160 45.38 7.12 -15.27
C VAL A 160 45.12 6.74 -13.82
N GLU A 161 46.18 6.32 -13.13
CA GLU A 161 46.25 6.17 -11.68
C GLU A 161 46.37 7.57 -11.05
N GLU A 162 45.50 7.88 -10.09
CA GLU A 162 45.76 8.92 -9.10
C GLU A 162 45.51 8.31 -7.71
N ASP A 163 46.59 7.95 -7.02
CA ASP A 163 46.63 7.69 -5.59
C ASP A 163 46.18 8.94 -4.83
N SER A 164 45.15 8.81 -3.98
CA SER A 164 44.77 9.83 -2.99
C SER A 164 44.25 9.18 -1.71
N ASP A 165 45.17 8.56 -0.98
CA ASP A 165 45.38 8.59 0.48
C ASP A 165 44.14 8.63 1.43
N SER A 166 43.02 7.96 1.09
CA SER A 166 41.80 7.90 1.93
C SER A 166 41.23 6.50 2.19
N ASP A 167 41.84 5.45 1.63
CA ASP A 167 41.34 4.06 1.66
C ASP A 167 41.41 3.36 3.02
N LEU A 168 42.11 3.94 4.00
CA LEU A 168 42.26 3.31 5.33
C LEU A 168 40.98 3.39 6.17
N ASP A 169 40.12 4.38 5.94
CA ASP A 169 38.87 4.58 6.72
C ASP A 169 37.66 3.85 6.09
N GLU A 170 37.65 3.64 4.77
CA GLU A 170 36.58 2.89 4.08
C GLU A 170 36.68 1.38 4.35
N GLU A 171 37.88 0.81 4.36
CA GLU A 171 38.04 -0.60 4.74
C GLU A 171 37.63 -0.86 6.19
N ALA A 172 37.92 0.07 7.11
CA ALA A 172 37.52 -0.03 8.50
C ALA A 172 35.99 0.04 8.67
N ALA A 173 35.33 0.93 7.92
CA ALA A 173 33.87 1.02 7.89
C ALA A 173 33.24 -0.26 7.32
N LEU A 174 33.77 -0.81 6.23
CA LEU A 174 33.28 -2.05 5.63
C LEU A 174 33.45 -3.26 6.57
N ARG A 175 34.56 -3.32 7.31
CA ARG A 175 34.78 -4.35 8.34
C ARG A 175 33.80 -4.21 9.50
N PHE A 176 33.51 -2.99 9.96
CA PHE A 176 32.52 -2.73 11.00
C PHE A 176 31.10 -3.15 10.58
N TYR A 177 30.67 -2.82 9.36
CA TYR A 177 29.36 -3.24 8.84
C TYR A 177 29.27 -4.75 8.65
N LYS A 178 30.33 -5.41 8.16
CA LYS A 178 30.38 -6.88 8.05
C LYS A 178 30.32 -7.56 9.42
N ASP A 179 31.07 -7.06 10.42
CA ASP A 179 31.05 -7.60 11.78
C ASP A 179 29.68 -7.40 12.46
N MET A 180 29.02 -6.26 12.22
CA MET A 180 27.63 -6.04 12.64
C MET A 180 26.66 -7.00 11.96
N GLU A 181 26.79 -7.21 10.65
CA GLU A 181 25.93 -8.12 9.89
C GLU A 181 26.10 -9.58 10.36
N GLU A 182 27.33 -10.01 10.65
CA GLU A 182 27.62 -11.33 11.22
C GLU A 182 27.03 -11.50 12.62
N ARG A 183 27.11 -10.48 13.49
CA ARG A 183 26.46 -10.52 14.81
C ARG A 183 24.93 -10.59 14.73
N VAL A 184 24.33 -9.92 13.75
CA VAL A 184 22.89 -10.01 13.49
C VAL A 184 22.52 -11.39 12.93
N LYS A 185 23.33 -11.95 12.04
CA LYS A 185 23.16 -13.32 11.52
C LYS A 185 23.30 -14.36 12.62
N LEU A 186 24.28 -14.23 13.52
CA LEU A 186 24.45 -15.12 14.68
C LEU A 186 23.28 -15.03 15.66
N LYS A 187 22.74 -13.84 15.93
CA LYS A 187 21.50 -13.68 16.71
C LYS A 187 20.31 -14.36 16.05
N ARG A 188 20.17 -14.25 14.73
CA ARG A 188 19.12 -14.95 13.98
C ARG A 188 19.32 -16.46 14.01
N LYS A 189 20.57 -16.93 13.93
CA LYS A 189 20.91 -18.36 14.00
C LYS A 189 20.72 -18.95 15.40
N SER A 190 20.99 -18.20 16.46
CA SER A 190 20.73 -18.65 17.83
C SER A 190 19.25 -18.81 18.14
N ASP A 191 18.37 -18.08 17.45
CA ASP A 191 16.91 -18.27 17.56
C ASP A 191 16.43 -19.54 16.82
N ASP A 192 17.21 -20.06 15.86
CA ASP A 192 16.86 -21.23 15.03
C ASP A 192 17.52 -22.56 15.49
N GLU A 193 18.58 -22.52 16.32
CA GLU A 193 19.35 -23.70 16.76
C GLU A 193 19.16 -24.09 18.24
N GLU A 194 18.08 -23.68 18.90
CA GLU A 194 17.66 -24.40 20.11
C GLU A 194 16.99 -25.72 19.69
N GLU A 195 17.71 -26.84 19.83
CA GLU A 195 17.12 -28.18 19.86
C GLU A 195 16.03 -28.21 20.93
N LEU A 196 14.79 -28.02 20.50
CA LEU A 196 13.62 -28.11 21.35
C LEU A 196 13.42 -29.58 21.75
N ASP A 197 13.94 -29.91 22.93
CA ASP A 197 13.55 -31.10 23.68
C ASP A 197 12.00 -31.19 23.66
N PRO A 198 11.41 -32.28 23.14
CA PRO A 198 9.96 -32.39 22.98
C PRO A 198 9.17 -32.33 24.30
N ASP A 199 9.84 -32.44 25.45
CA ASP A 199 9.25 -32.29 26.78
C ASP A 199 9.51 -30.91 27.44
N ALA A 200 10.24 -30.02 26.76
CA ALA A 200 10.46 -28.65 27.23
C ALA A 200 9.25 -27.75 26.92
N LYS A 201 8.74 -27.08 27.96
CA LYS A 201 7.65 -26.10 27.82
C LYS A 201 8.08 -24.97 26.89
N ARG A 202 7.35 -24.81 25.79
CA ARG A 202 7.55 -23.71 24.82
C ARG A 202 7.61 -22.36 25.54
N GLY A 203 8.62 -21.56 25.21
CA GLY A 203 8.74 -20.19 25.68
C GLY A 203 7.51 -19.34 25.32
N ILE A 204 7.23 -18.33 26.15
CA ILE A 204 6.11 -17.41 25.88
C ILE A 204 6.41 -16.58 24.64
N THR A 205 5.51 -16.57 23.66
CA THR A 205 5.68 -15.72 22.48
C THR A 205 5.54 -14.25 22.85
N TYR A 206 6.22 -13.37 22.11
CA TYR A 206 6.16 -11.93 22.32
C TYR A 206 4.73 -11.36 22.27
N GLN A 207 3.88 -11.92 21.42
CA GLN A 207 2.46 -11.57 21.33
C GLN A 207 1.69 -11.96 22.60
N MET A 208 1.95 -13.15 23.16
CA MET A 208 1.36 -13.61 24.41
C MET A 208 1.83 -12.78 25.61
N ALA A 209 3.10 -12.37 25.64
CA ALA A 209 3.63 -11.49 26.69
C ALA A 209 2.99 -10.08 26.66
N LYS A 210 2.68 -9.56 25.47
CA LYS A 210 2.00 -8.26 25.30
C LYS A 210 0.52 -8.28 25.62
N ASN A 211 -0.12 -9.44 25.50
CA ASN A 211 -1.53 -9.61 25.83
C ASN A 211 -1.72 -9.54 27.35
N LYS A 212 -1.95 -8.33 27.88
CA LYS A 212 -2.29 -8.06 29.29
C LYS A 212 -3.62 -8.70 29.76
N GLY A 213 -4.25 -9.54 28.94
CA GLY A 213 -5.49 -10.27 29.23
C GLY A 213 -6.74 -9.38 29.29
N LEU A 214 -7.82 -9.93 29.89
CA LEU A 214 -9.07 -9.23 30.21
C LEU A 214 -8.85 -8.18 31.33
N THR A 215 -8.04 -7.16 31.08
CA THR A 215 -7.97 -6.01 31.99
C THR A 215 -9.29 -5.23 31.92
N PRO A 216 -9.95 -4.93 33.05
CA PRO A 216 -11.13 -4.09 33.06
C PRO A 216 -10.84 -2.74 32.40
N LYS A 217 -11.65 -2.34 31.42
CA LYS A 217 -11.48 -1.06 30.73
C LYS A 217 -11.70 0.10 31.70
N ARG A 218 -10.60 0.74 32.13
CA ARG A 218 -10.63 1.94 32.98
C ARG A 218 -10.58 3.21 32.13
N LYS A 219 -11.42 4.21 32.48
CA LYS A 219 -11.40 5.54 31.85
C LYS A 219 -10.03 6.19 32.07
N LYS A 220 -9.58 7.05 31.15
CA LYS A 220 -8.25 7.70 31.21
C LYS A 220 -8.01 8.47 32.52
N ILE A 221 -9.07 9.06 33.08
CA ILE A 221 -9.05 9.79 34.36
C ILE A 221 -8.78 8.86 35.55
N ASP A 222 -9.31 7.63 35.52
CA ASP A 222 -9.13 6.64 36.60
C ASP A 222 -7.74 5.98 36.58
N ARG A 223 -6.97 6.16 35.49
CA ARG A 223 -5.59 5.66 35.39
C ARG A 223 -4.59 6.49 36.21
N ASN A 224 -4.87 7.79 36.41
CA ASN A 224 -4.00 8.68 37.16
C ASN A 224 -4.73 9.19 38.42
N PRO A 225 -4.31 8.78 39.63
CA PRO A 225 -5.00 9.15 40.87
C PRO A 225 -5.05 10.67 41.07
N ARG A 226 -3.98 11.40 40.69
CA ARG A 226 -3.91 12.87 40.82
C ARG A 226 -4.96 13.56 39.94
N VAL A 227 -5.14 13.10 38.71
CA VAL A 227 -6.14 13.64 37.78
C VAL A 227 -7.56 13.35 38.27
N LYS A 228 -7.81 12.14 38.76
CA LYS A 228 -9.09 11.74 39.37
C LYS A 228 -9.46 12.63 40.57
N HIS A 229 -8.54 12.85 41.49
CA HIS A 229 -8.79 13.70 42.66
C HIS A 229 -9.01 15.17 42.29
N ARG A 230 -8.25 15.70 41.31
CA ARG A 230 -8.44 17.06 40.80
C ARG A 230 -9.83 17.25 40.21
N GLU A 231 -10.30 16.31 39.39
CA GLU A 231 -11.64 16.37 38.83
C GLU A 231 -12.73 16.19 39.88
N LYS A 232 -12.56 15.26 40.82
CA LYS A 232 -13.50 15.06 41.93
C LYS A 232 -13.67 16.36 42.73
N PHE A 233 -12.56 17.04 43.04
CA PHE A 233 -12.58 18.33 43.73
C PHE A 233 -13.27 19.42 42.91
N ARG A 234 -12.94 19.55 41.61
CA ARG A 234 -13.59 20.53 40.71
C ARG A 234 -15.10 20.32 40.64
N ARG A 235 -15.56 19.07 40.45
CA ARG A 235 -16.99 18.72 40.40
C ARG A 235 -17.69 19.01 41.73
N ALA A 236 -17.05 18.71 42.86
CA ALA A 236 -17.59 19.04 44.18
C ALA A 236 -17.71 20.55 44.40
N LYS A 237 -16.72 21.33 43.95
CA LYS A 237 -16.75 22.81 44.04
C LYS A 237 -17.89 23.41 43.21
N ILE A 238 -18.14 22.90 42.00
CA ILE A 238 -19.26 23.34 41.15
C ILE A 238 -20.60 22.98 41.81
N ARG A 239 -20.75 21.73 42.30
CA ARG A 239 -21.97 21.29 42.98
C ARG A 239 -22.28 22.15 44.22
N ARG A 240 -21.25 22.45 45.03
CA ARG A 240 -21.39 23.33 46.20
C ARG A 240 -21.86 24.72 45.80
N LYS A 241 -21.25 25.33 44.77
CA LYS A 241 -21.66 26.65 44.25
C LYS A 241 -23.08 26.67 43.67
N GLY A 242 -23.56 25.54 43.14
CA GLY A 242 -24.93 25.38 42.66
C GLY A 242 -25.95 25.21 43.78
N GLN A 243 -25.59 24.48 44.85
CA GLN A 243 -26.47 24.19 45.98
C GLN A 243 -26.56 25.34 46.98
N VAL A 244 -25.44 25.98 47.29
CA VAL A 244 -25.34 27.09 48.23
C VAL A 244 -24.71 28.27 47.49
N ARG A 245 -25.46 29.36 47.41
CA ARG A 245 -24.91 30.62 46.90
C ARG A 245 -23.97 31.22 47.95
N ASP A 246 -22.77 31.59 47.52
CA ASP A 246 -21.83 32.28 48.40
C ASP A 246 -22.43 33.63 48.84
N VAL A 247 -22.29 33.95 50.12
CA VAL A 247 -22.76 35.23 50.68
C VAL A 247 -21.94 36.36 50.05
N ARG A 248 -22.61 37.27 49.35
CA ARG A 248 -21.99 38.48 48.81
C ARG A 248 -22.02 39.56 49.89
N ARG A 249 -20.88 40.22 50.10
CA ARG A 249 -20.79 41.43 50.91
C ARG A 249 -20.82 42.62 49.96
N GLU A 250 -21.65 43.60 50.27
CA GLU A 250 -21.71 44.84 49.51
C GLU A 250 -20.62 45.78 50.05
N GLU A 251 -19.55 46.01 49.29
CA GLU A 251 -18.55 47.04 49.63
C GLU A 251 -19.04 48.45 49.23
N THR A 252 -20.01 48.54 48.30
CA THR A 252 -20.58 49.81 47.81
C THR A 252 -22.10 49.75 47.74
N ARG A 253 -22.76 50.90 47.95
CA ARG A 253 -24.24 51.03 48.09
C ARG A 253 -25.04 50.64 46.83
N TYR A 254 -24.47 50.79 45.63
CA TYR A 254 -25.03 50.24 44.38
C TYR A 254 -23.97 50.23 43.28
N SER A 255 -23.49 49.05 42.87
CA SER A 255 -22.58 48.86 41.72
C SER A 255 -23.26 48.24 40.49
N GLY A 256 -24.59 48.05 40.54
CA GLY A 256 -25.35 47.30 39.54
C GLY A 256 -25.28 45.78 39.71
N GLU A 257 -26.03 45.04 38.88
CA GLU A 257 -26.07 43.57 38.91
C GLU A 257 -24.80 42.98 38.26
N MET A 258 -23.98 42.26 39.05
CA MET A 258 -22.75 41.60 38.55
C MET A 258 -22.96 40.62 37.37
N SER A 259 -24.15 40.04 37.21
CA SER A 259 -24.44 39.14 36.06
C SER A 259 -25.05 39.85 34.85
N GLY A 260 -25.29 41.16 34.95
CA GLY A 260 -26.05 41.93 33.98
C GLY A 260 -27.55 41.56 33.94
N ILE A 261 -28.34 42.50 33.42
CA ILE A 261 -29.77 42.31 33.18
C ILE A 261 -29.95 41.44 31.94
N ARG A 262 -30.54 40.26 32.09
CA ARG A 262 -30.81 39.35 30.97
C ARG A 262 -31.99 39.87 30.14
N ALA A 263 -31.71 40.66 29.10
CA ALA A 263 -32.69 41.35 28.27
C ALA A 263 -33.83 40.48 27.70
N GLY A 264 -33.59 39.18 27.47
CA GLY A 264 -34.59 38.25 26.94
C GLY A 264 -35.59 37.68 27.96
N VAL A 265 -35.46 37.95 29.25
CA VAL A 265 -36.32 37.35 30.29
C VAL A 265 -37.25 38.42 30.88
N LYS A 266 -38.52 38.42 30.44
CA LYS A 266 -39.58 39.27 31.02
C LYS A 266 -40.26 38.53 32.19
N LYS A 267 -40.07 39.00 33.42
CA LYS A 267 -40.72 38.46 34.64
C LYS A 267 -41.88 39.32 35.16
N SER A 268 -42.37 40.28 34.38
CA SER A 268 -43.46 41.15 34.81
C SER A 268 -44.78 40.39 34.93
N ILE A 269 -45.53 40.67 36.00
CA ILE A 269 -46.92 40.21 36.17
C ILE A 269 -47.79 41.10 35.29
N LYS A 270 -48.58 40.51 34.38
CA LYS A 270 -49.53 41.26 33.57
C LYS A 270 -50.73 41.62 34.44
N LEU A 271 -50.97 42.91 34.63
CA LEU A 271 -52.22 43.41 35.19
C LEU A 271 -53.30 43.23 34.12
N LYS A 272 -54.45 42.66 34.52
CA LYS A 272 -55.65 42.54 33.67
C LYS A 272 -56.43 43.85 33.69
#